data_AF-A0A7W1F9L6-F1
#
_entry.id   AF-A0A7W1F9L6-F1
#
_cell.length_a   1.000
_cell.length_b   1.000
_cell.length_c   1.000
_cell.angle_alpha   90.00
_cell.angle_beta   90.00
_cell.angle_gamma   90.00
#
_symmetry.space_group_name_H-M   'P 1'
#
loop_
_entity.id
_entity.type
_entity.pdbx_description
1 polymer ?
#
loop_
_entity_poly.entity_id
_entity_poly.type
_entity_poly.pdbx_seq_one_letter_code
_entity_poly.pdbx_strand_id
1 'polypeptide(L)' 'MDEQLVSVELRIRTSEDPAQLGDRLREAAAMIAGREAVEEFRVRAIPLHEPPKDPRPVD' A
#
# COMPACT_ATOMS: atom_id res chain seq x y z
N MET A 1 2.56 30.61 0.54
CA MET A 1 1.76 29.51 1.11
C MET A 1 2.74 28.51 1.67
N ASP A 2 2.53 28.07 2.89
CA ASP A 2 3.45 27.16 3.57
C ASP A 2 3.26 25.73 3.04
N GLU A 3 4.35 24.97 2.95
CA GLU A 3 4.32 23.57 2.51
C GLU A 3 3.64 22.69 3.55
N GLN A 4 2.86 21.71 3.09
CA GLN A 4 2.11 20.79 3.96
C GLN A 4 2.32 19.36 3.48
N LEU A 5 2.68 18.48 4.42
CA LEU A 5 2.73 17.05 4.17
C LEU A 5 1.33 16.45 4.32
N VAL A 6 0.84 15.79 3.27
CA VAL A 6 -0.48 15.15 3.25
C VAL A 6 -0.31 13.64 3.13
N SER A 7 -0.93 12.90 4.04
CA SER A 7 -0.98 11.43 4.01
C SER A 7 -2.39 10.95 3.67
N VAL A 8 -2.49 10.02 2.72
CA VAL A 8 -3.78 9.41 2.31
C VAL A 8 -3.69 7.91 2.50
N GLU A 9 -4.53 7.34 3.36
CA GLU A 9 -4.62 5.89 3.58
C GLU A 9 -5.79 5.29 2.80
N LEU A 10 -5.51 4.23 2.03
CA LEU A 10 -6.48 3.53 1.19
C LEU A 10 -6.43 2.02 1.46
N ARG A 11 -7.59 1.36 1.43
CA ARG A 11 -7.70 -0.11 1.44
C ARG A 11 -8.51 -0.57 0.24
N ILE A 12 -7.94 -1.46 -0.54
CA ILE A 12 -8.51 -1.93 -1.81
C ILE A 12 -8.62 -3.46 -1.74
N ARG A 13 -9.78 -4.01 -2.11
CA ARG A 13 -9.92 -5.44 -2.39
C ARG A 13 -9.49 -5.68 -3.82
N THR A 14 -8.53 -6.57 -4.03
CA THR A 14 -8.09 -6.96 -5.37
C THR A 14 -7.81 -8.47 -5.40
N SER A 15 -7.97 -9.06 -6.59
CA SER A 15 -7.47 -10.40 -6.91
C SER A 15 -6.17 -10.35 -7.71
N GLU A 16 -5.67 -9.16 -8.04
CA GLU A 16 -4.38 -8.94 -8.71
C GLU A 16 -3.23 -9.07 -7.72
N ASP A 17 -2.01 -9.23 -8.26
CA ASP A 17 -0.80 -9.19 -7.46
C ASP A 17 -0.64 -7.81 -6.77
N PRO A 18 -0.45 -7.77 -5.44
CA PRO A 18 -0.34 -6.51 -4.70
C PRO A 18 0.83 -5.63 -5.12
N ALA A 19 1.95 -6.20 -5.58
CA ALA A 19 3.09 -5.42 -6.02
C ALA A 19 2.77 -4.70 -7.34
N GLN A 20 2.17 -5.41 -8.30
CA GLN A 20 1.73 -4.81 -9.58
C GLN A 20 0.66 -3.73 -9.40
N LEU A 21 -0.29 -3.91 -8.48
CA LEU A 21 -1.24 -2.84 -8.15
C LEU A 21 -0.55 -1.67 -7.44
N GLY A 22 0.38 -1.96 -6.52
CA GLY A 22 1.17 -0.96 -5.82
C GLY A 22 1.97 -0.06 -6.76
N ASP A 23 2.65 -0.63 -7.76
CA ASP A 23 3.42 0.12 -8.74
C ASP A 23 2.53 1.08 -9.55
N ARG A 24 1.38 0.60 -10.03
CA ARG A 24 0.40 1.44 -10.74
C ARG A 24 -0.13 2.58 -9.86
N LEU A 25 -0.42 2.30 -8.59
CA LEU A 25 -0.89 3.32 -7.65
C LEU A 25 0.20 4.35 -7.34
N ARG A 26 1.46 3.93 -7.24
CA ARG A 26 2.60 4.82 -7.06
C ARG A 26 2.77 5.74 -8.26
N GLU A 27 2.69 5.20 -9.47
CA GLU A 27 2.76 6.00 -10.71
C GLU A 27 1.61 7.00 -10.79
N ALA A 28 0.38 6.59 -10.48
CA ALA A 28 -0.78 7.47 -10.45
C ALA A 28 -0.61 8.60 -9.42
N ALA A 29 -0.16 8.29 -8.21
CA ALA A 29 0.13 9.29 -7.19
C ALA A 29 1.20 10.29 -7.64
N ALA A 30 2.26 9.81 -8.28
CA ALA A 30 3.32 10.66 -8.83
C ALA A 30 2.85 11.55 -9.99
N MET A 31 1.88 11.10 -10.80
CA MET A 31 1.28 11.95 -11.84
C MET A 31 0.39 13.05 -11.26
N ILE A 32 -0.27 12.79 -10.12
CA ILE A 32 -1.18 13.75 -9.47
C ILE A 32 -0.40 14.76 -8.62
N ALA A 33 0.51 14.28 -7.77
CA ALA A 33 1.26 15.12 -6.82
C ALA A 33 2.55 15.71 -7.41
N GLY A 34 3.07 15.14 -8.50
CA GLY A 34 4.41 15.41 -9.02
C GLY A 34 5.42 14.38 -8.49
N ARG A 35 6.33 13.91 -9.36
CA ARG A 35 7.26 12.81 -9.04
C ARG A 35 8.15 13.08 -7.82
N GLU A 36 8.58 14.33 -7.64
CA GLU A 36 9.47 14.74 -6.55
C GLU A 36 8.73 14.96 -5.22
N ALA A 37 7.40 15.10 -5.26
CA ALA A 37 6.58 15.35 -4.08
C ALA A 37 6.14 14.06 -3.36
N VAL A 38 6.35 12.88 -3.97
CA VAL A 38 6.04 11.60 -3.33
C VAL A 38 7.23 11.17 -2.46
N GLU A 39 7.21 11.60 -1.20
CA GLU A 39 8.28 11.29 -0.24
C GLU A 39 8.26 9.81 0.20
N GLU A 40 7.08 9.25 0.44
CA GLU A 40 6.91 7.90 0.95
C GLU A 40 5.72 7.18 0.28
N PHE A 41 5.92 5.90 -0.08
CA PHE A 41 4.86 5.04 -0.58
C PHE A 41 5.02 3.62 -0.03
N ARG A 42 4.01 3.13 0.69
CA ARG A 42 4.04 1.80 1.33
C ARG A 42 2.91 0.92 0.80
N VAL A 43 3.25 -0.31 0.42
CA VAL A 43 2.28 -1.35 0.02
C VAL A 43 2.24 -2.42 1.10
N ARG A 44 1.04 -2.72 1.61
CA ARG A 44 0.82 -3.83 2.54
C ARG A 44 -0.32 -4.71 2.02
N ALA A 45 0.00 -5.96 1.74
CA ALA A 45 -0.99 -6.98 1.40
C ALA A 45 -1.47 -7.70 2.66
N ILE A 46 -2.78 -7.89 2.80
CA ILE A 46 -3.39 -8.70 3.84
C ILE A 46 -4.24 -9.77 3.14
N PRO A 47 -3.89 -11.06 3.24
CA PRO A 47 -4.67 -12.12 2.62
C PRO A 47 -6.04 -12.21 3.30
N LEU A 48 -7.11 -12.25 2.50
CA LEU A 48 -8.48 -12.35 3.00
C LEU A 48 -8.92 -13.80 3.28
N HIS A 49 -8.20 -14.78 2.74
CA HIS A 49 -8.58 -16.19 2.76
C HIS A 49 -7.51 -17.14 3.29
N GLU A 50 -6.35 -16.66 3.75
CA GLU A 50 -5.41 -17.55 4.44
C GLU A 50 -5.94 -17.84 5.85
N PRO A 51 -6.16 -19.12 6.20
CA PRO A 51 -6.43 -19.47 7.58
C PRO A 51 -5.21 -19.06 8.43
N PRO A 52 -5.42 -18.56 9.66
CA PRO A 52 -4.30 -18.25 10.55
C PRO A 52 -3.40 -19.48 10.64
N LYS A 53 -2.09 -19.32 10.39
CA LYS A 53 -1.11 -20.36 10.64
C LYS A 53 -1.25 -20.72 12.12
N ASP A 54 -1.57 -21.99 12.39
CA ASP A 54 -1.74 -22.50 13.75
C ASP A 54 -0.59 -21.97 14.63
N PRO A 55 -0.90 -21.37 15.79
CA PRO A 55 0.14 -21.02 16.73
C PRO A 55 0.83 -22.32 17.11
N ARG A 56 2.12 -22.43 16.78
CA ARG A 56 2.96 -23.56 17.18
C ARG A 56 2.76 -23.81 18.68
N PRO A 57 2.66 -25.08 19.12
CA PRO A 57 2.57 -25.37 20.53
C PRO A 57 3.76 -24.72 21.23
N VAL A 58 3.49 -23.90 22.24
CA VAL A 58 4.49 -23.62 23.26
C VAL A 58 4.57 -24.89 24.10
N ASP A 59 5.80 -25.40 24.26
CA ASP A 59 6.11 -26.62 25.04
C ASP A 59 5.46 -26.62 26.44
#